data_AF-A0A7Y6YL67-F1
#
_entry.id   AF-A0A7Y6YL67-F1
#
_cell.length_a   1.000
_cell.length_b   1.000
_cell.length_c   1.000
_cell.angle_alpha   90.00
_cell.angle_beta   90.00
_cell.angle_gamma   90.00
#
_symmetry.space_group_name_H-M   'P 1'
#
loop_
_entity.id
_entity.type
_entity.pdbx_description
1 polymer ?
#
loop_
_entity_poly.entity_id
_entity_poly.type
_entity_poly.pdbx_seq_one_letter_code
_entity_poly.pdbx_strand_id
1 'polypeptide(L)'
;MTSRRIFLLSGLAALAGSSALANAPAVSLRPVARKVSSLAAGADGLKALIERAGLRGEAVCAVADVKTGQVLESSGGTQALPPASVAKALTALYALDVLGADHRFETRILATGGVAGGVVNGDLILAGGGDPLLNTDHLALLAKSLKTAGVREVRGKFLIWDGALPSVKTIDPDQPDHVGYSPAVSGISLNFNRVHFEWKRAASGGWAITMDARTEKYRPEVATARMAIQSRAVPVYTYAEKGGVDHWTVASKALGKGGSRWLPVRNPAAYAGDVFRTMARANGIKLPKPKATRALPSATLLAQHHSPPLDVLLKAMLKYSNNLMAEMIGMSATAARAGRPASLKASAAEMSRWAAAKYGMSGSRLVDHSGLGEDSRMTPADLTGALVAAYKAGQLKPLLKSFQMRDAKGRIIKGHPIKVAAKTGTLNFVSGLGGFMTAADGTVLAFAIFSADQKTRGRLTRAQRERPQGAKSWNRRAKQLQQQLIERWGAVYGS
;
A
#
# COMPACT_ATOMS: atom_id res chain seq x y z
N MET A 1 17.49 -46.53 -82.03
CA MET A 1 16.68 -47.22 -83.06
C MET A 1 15.25 -46.70 -82.99
N THR A 2 14.73 -46.40 -84.18
CA THR A 2 13.41 -45.88 -84.58
C THR A 2 12.16 -46.36 -83.83
N SER A 3 11.30 -45.38 -83.52
CA SER A 3 9.84 -45.39 -83.33
C SER A 3 9.06 -46.38 -84.20
N ARG A 4 7.94 -46.93 -83.68
CA ARG A 4 6.73 -47.29 -84.46
C ARG A 4 5.42 -47.23 -83.65
N ARG A 5 4.58 -46.24 -84.04
CA ARG A 5 3.15 -46.32 -84.41
C ARG A 5 2.14 -46.77 -83.32
N ILE A 6 1.34 -45.88 -82.74
CA ILE A 6 0.14 -45.20 -83.30
C ILE A 6 -0.98 -46.19 -83.65
N PHE A 7 -2.02 -46.17 -82.82
CA PHE A 7 -3.36 -46.67 -83.14
C PHE A 7 -4.30 -45.45 -83.30
N LEU A 8 -4.96 -45.40 -84.44
CA LEU A 8 -5.97 -44.42 -84.90
C LEU A 8 -7.25 -44.54 -84.04
N LEU A 9 -7.79 -43.45 -83.49
CA LEU A 9 -8.78 -42.52 -84.09
C LEU A 9 -10.12 -43.18 -84.46
N SER A 10 -11.20 -42.87 -83.70
CA SER A 10 -12.40 -42.15 -84.21
C SER A 10 -13.60 -42.28 -83.27
N GLY A 11 -14.19 -41.14 -82.86
CA GLY A 11 -15.47 -41.04 -82.16
C GLY A 11 -15.82 -39.58 -81.86
N LEU A 12 -16.43 -38.92 -82.85
CA LEU A 12 -16.79 -37.50 -82.88
C LEU A 12 -17.95 -37.13 -81.92
N ALA A 13 -17.86 -35.90 -81.38
CA ALA A 13 -18.91 -34.90 -81.15
C ALA A 13 -20.10 -35.27 -80.19
N ALA A 14 -20.57 -34.44 -79.25
CA ALA A 14 -20.49 -33.01 -79.05
C ALA A 14 -20.82 -32.68 -77.59
N LEU A 15 -20.01 -31.84 -76.94
CA LEU A 15 -20.48 -30.92 -75.90
C LEU A 15 -19.68 -29.63 -76.10
N ALA A 16 -20.34 -28.66 -76.74
CA ALA A 16 -19.89 -27.28 -76.76
C ALA A 16 -19.93 -26.76 -75.32
N GLY A 17 -18.74 -26.59 -74.73
CA GLY A 17 -18.56 -25.89 -73.47
C GLY A 17 -17.39 -24.94 -73.65
N SER A 18 -17.70 -23.66 -73.79
CA SER A 18 -16.72 -22.57 -73.79
C SER A 18 -15.81 -22.75 -72.57
N SER A 19 -14.53 -23.08 -72.81
CA SER A 19 -13.49 -22.99 -71.79
C SER A 19 -13.22 -21.49 -71.57
N ALA A 20 -14.12 -20.84 -70.84
CA ALA A 20 -13.76 -19.65 -70.11
C ALA A 20 -12.65 -20.06 -69.15
N LEU A 21 -11.42 -19.63 -69.45
CA LEU A 21 -10.30 -19.70 -68.54
C LEU A 21 -10.70 -18.86 -67.31
N ALA A 22 -11.29 -19.53 -66.32
CA ALA A 22 -11.52 -18.97 -65.02
C ALA A 22 -10.15 -18.74 -64.37
N ASN A 23 -9.57 -17.57 -64.63
CA ASN A 23 -8.46 -17.08 -63.85
C ASN A 23 -8.90 -17.11 -62.38
N ALA A 24 -8.10 -17.77 -61.54
CA ALA A 24 -8.28 -17.68 -60.09
C ALA A 24 -8.28 -16.18 -59.72
N PRO A 25 -9.20 -15.73 -58.85
CA PRO A 25 -9.25 -14.33 -58.46
C PRO A 25 -7.89 -13.94 -57.86
N ALA A 26 -7.27 -12.88 -58.39
CA ALA A 26 -5.96 -12.41 -57.95
C ALA A 26 -5.93 -11.95 -56.47
N VAL A 27 -7.09 -11.89 -55.83
CA VAL A 27 -7.27 -11.53 -54.43
C VAL A 27 -8.31 -12.46 -53.80
N SER A 28 -8.01 -12.97 -52.62
CA SER A 28 -8.89 -13.87 -51.88
C SER A 28 -10.21 -13.18 -51.50
N LEU A 29 -11.34 -13.86 -51.71
CA LEU A 29 -12.68 -13.44 -51.23
C LEU A 29 -12.94 -13.80 -49.76
N ARG A 30 -11.93 -14.32 -49.04
CA ARG A 30 -12.04 -14.52 -47.58
C ARG A 30 -11.84 -13.19 -46.87
N PRO A 31 -12.64 -12.85 -45.85
CA PRO A 31 -12.40 -11.67 -45.03
C PRO A 31 -10.96 -11.70 -44.49
N VAL A 32 -10.12 -10.75 -44.89
CA VAL A 32 -8.79 -10.58 -44.33
C VAL A 32 -9.00 -10.13 -42.89
N ALA A 33 -8.67 -10.99 -41.92
CA ALA A 33 -8.68 -10.60 -40.52
C ALA A 33 -7.80 -9.35 -40.33
N ARG A 34 -8.41 -8.24 -39.93
CA ARG A 34 -7.72 -6.96 -39.70
C ARG A 34 -6.59 -7.22 -38.69
N LYS A 35 -5.33 -7.12 -39.12
CA LYS A 35 -4.16 -7.13 -38.21
C LYS A 35 -4.22 -5.84 -37.38
N VAL A 36 -4.97 -5.84 -36.28
CA VAL A 36 -4.89 -4.77 -35.29
C VAL A 36 -3.56 -4.94 -34.56
N SER A 37 -2.54 -4.21 -35.01
CA SER A 37 -1.29 -4.10 -34.27
C SER A 37 -1.63 -3.61 -32.87
N SER A 38 -1.28 -4.43 -31.88
CA SER A 38 -1.42 -4.15 -30.46
C SER A 38 -0.79 -2.86 -29.98
N LEU A 39 0.14 -2.35 -30.79
CA LEU A 39 0.93 -1.17 -30.52
C LEU A 39 0.58 -0.01 -31.46
N ALA A 40 -0.41 -0.15 -32.36
CA ALA A 40 -0.83 0.94 -33.24
C ALA A 40 -1.44 2.10 -32.45
N ALA A 41 -1.09 3.34 -32.77
CA ALA A 41 -1.65 4.54 -32.13
C ALA A 41 -3.20 4.56 -32.16
N GLY A 42 -3.80 5.18 -31.13
CA GLY A 42 -5.25 5.37 -31.05
C GLY A 42 -6.03 4.23 -30.38
N ALA A 43 -7.35 4.41 -30.29
CA ALA A 43 -8.25 3.61 -29.45
C ALA A 43 -8.29 2.12 -29.81
N ASP A 44 -8.22 1.76 -31.09
CA ASP A 44 -8.30 0.36 -31.56
C ASP A 44 -7.11 -0.47 -31.06
N GLY A 45 -5.90 0.11 -31.06
CA GLY A 45 -4.71 -0.57 -30.56
C GLY A 45 -4.75 -0.77 -29.05
N LEU A 46 -5.19 0.24 -28.31
CA LEU A 46 -5.38 0.17 -26.85
C LEU A 46 -6.42 -0.88 -26.46
N LYS A 47 -7.60 -0.84 -27.10
CA LYS A 47 -8.69 -1.79 -26.86
C LYS A 47 -8.23 -3.22 -27.11
N ALA A 48 -7.60 -3.48 -28.26
CA ALA A 48 -7.10 -4.80 -28.60
C ALA A 48 -6.02 -5.30 -27.61
N LEU A 49 -5.19 -4.40 -27.04
CA LEU A 49 -4.21 -4.77 -26.02
C LEU A 49 -4.89 -5.20 -24.71
N ILE A 50 -5.88 -4.43 -24.25
CA ILE A 50 -6.65 -4.74 -23.03
C ILE A 50 -7.42 -6.07 -23.19
N GLU A 51 -8.07 -6.28 -24.34
CA GLU A 51 -8.82 -7.52 -24.63
C GLU A 51 -7.91 -8.75 -24.65
N ARG A 52 -6.74 -8.66 -25.31
CA ARG A 52 -5.76 -9.76 -25.36
C ARG A 52 -5.20 -10.16 -24.00
N ALA A 53 -5.22 -9.27 -23.00
CA ALA A 53 -4.77 -9.61 -21.65
C ALA A 53 -5.65 -10.69 -20.99
N GLY A 54 -6.89 -10.88 -21.48
CA GLY A 54 -7.80 -11.92 -21.00
C GLY A 54 -8.07 -11.84 -19.50
N LEU A 55 -8.05 -10.63 -18.94
CA LEU A 55 -8.33 -10.39 -17.54
C LEU A 55 -9.82 -10.55 -17.29
N ARG A 56 -10.17 -11.45 -16.36
CA ARG A 56 -11.52 -11.45 -15.80
C ARG A 56 -11.70 -10.15 -15.00
N GLY A 57 -12.87 -9.51 -15.14
CA GLY A 57 -13.15 -8.22 -14.51
C GLY A 57 -12.89 -7.06 -15.47
N GLU A 58 -12.53 -5.92 -14.91
CA GLU A 58 -12.38 -4.64 -15.63
C GLU A 58 -10.93 -4.19 -15.59
N ALA A 59 -10.47 -3.54 -16.66
CA ALA A 59 -9.18 -2.87 -16.73
C ALA A 59 -9.33 -1.51 -17.41
N VAL A 60 -8.94 -0.45 -16.70
CA VAL A 60 -9.11 0.94 -17.10
C VAL A 60 -7.79 1.68 -16.97
N CYS A 61 -7.55 2.66 -17.84
CA CYS A 61 -6.32 3.44 -17.83
C CYS A 61 -6.48 4.83 -18.44
N ALA A 62 -5.53 5.69 -18.12
CA ALA A 62 -5.30 6.98 -18.77
C ALA A 62 -3.81 7.29 -18.78
N VAL A 63 -3.36 8.00 -19.80
CA VAL A 63 -2.00 8.53 -19.93
C VAL A 63 -2.05 9.94 -20.52
N ALA A 64 -1.18 10.82 -20.01
CA ALA A 64 -1.08 12.20 -20.46
C ALA A 64 0.38 12.64 -20.56
N ASP A 65 0.66 13.54 -21.50
CA ASP A 65 1.94 14.24 -21.57
C ASP A 65 2.06 15.24 -20.41
N VAL A 66 3.16 15.19 -19.65
CA VAL A 66 3.29 16.04 -18.45
C VAL A 66 3.59 17.51 -18.76
N LYS A 67 4.11 17.83 -19.95
CA LYS A 67 4.45 19.20 -20.35
C LYS A 67 3.15 19.94 -20.70
N THR A 68 2.39 19.40 -21.64
CA THR A 68 1.16 19.98 -22.19
C THR A 68 -0.04 19.71 -21.29
N GLY A 69 -0.08 18.58 -20.59
CA GLY A 69 -1.27 18.08 -19.90
C GLY A 69 -2.29 17.42 -20.84
N GLN A 70 -1.97 17.25 -22.11
CA GLN A 70 -2.84 16.58 -23.07
C GLN A 70 -3.00 15.11 -22.72
N VAL A 71 -4.25 14.65 -22.61
CA VAL A 71 -4.57 13.22 -22.51
C VAL A 71 -4.30 12.57 -23.87
N LEU A 72 -3.39 11.59 -23.89
CA LEU A 72 -2.93 10.92 -25.11
C LEU A 72 -3.77 9.68 -25.41
N GLU A 73 -4.06 8.88 -24.38
CA GLU A 73 -4.98 7.74 -24.47
C GLU A 73 -5.78 7.58 -23.18
N SER A 74 -7.00 7.04 -23.32
CA SER A 74 -7.79 6.57 -22.19
C SER A 74 -8.71 5.41 -22.58
N SER A 75 -8.87 4.46 -21.67
CA SER A 75 -9.90 3.41 -21.73
C SER A 75 -10.59 3.32 -20.38
N GLY A 76 -11.88 3.63 -20.33
CA GLY A 76 -12.64 3.72 -19.06
C GLY A 76 -12.08 4.80 -18.11
N GLY A 77 -11.56 5.91 -18.64
CA GLY A 77 -10.87 6.92 -17.83
C GLY A 77 -11.69 7.53 -16.68
N THR A 78 -13.02 7.56 -16.81
CA THR A 78 -13.96 8.04 -15.78
C THR A 78 -14.55 6.91 -14.93
N GLN A 79 -14.24 5.66 -15.23
CA GLN A 79 -14.72 4.51 -14.47
C GLN A 79 -13.88 4.35 -13.20
N ALA A 80 -14.56 4.46 -12.06
CA ALA A 80 -13.90 4.40 -10.77
C ALA A 80 -13.71 2.94 -10.32
N LEU A 81 -12.46 2.53 -10.12
CA LEU A 81 -12.10 1.21 -9.59
C LEU A 81 -11.40 1.34 -8.23
N PRO A 82 -11.31 0.26 -7.43
CA PRO A 82 -10.49 0.26 -6.23
C PRO A 82 -9.03 0.59 -6.55
N PRO A 83 -8.44 1.68 -6.00
CA PRO A 83 -7.07 2.09 -6.31
C PRO A 83 -6.02 1.18 -5.66
N ALA A 84 -6.42 0.43 -4.62
CA ALA A 84 -5.49 -0.21 -3.70
C ALA A 84 -4.43 0.81 -3.21
N SER A 85 -3.20 0.36 -2.94
CA SER A 85 -2.12 1.23 -2.49
C SER A 85 -1.64 2.31 -3.47
N VAL A 86 -2.24 2.47 -4.64
CA VAL A 86 -2.02 3.65 -5.48
C VAL A 86 -2.55 4.92 -4.78
N ALA A 87 -3.58 4.79 -3.94
CA ALA A 87 -4.13 5.89 -3.13
C ALA A 87 -3.05 6.65 -2.32
N LYS A 88 -1.99 5.95 -1.89
CA LYS A 88 -0.87 6.56 -1.14
C LYS A 88 -0.12 7.64 -1.92
N ALA A 89 -0.19 7.64 -3.25
CA ALA A 89 0.36 8.73 -4.06
C ALA A 89 -0.41 10.03 -3.80
N LEU A 90 -1.75 9.96 -3.72
CA LEU A 90 -2.57 11.10 -3.36
C LEU A 90 -2.35 11.52 -1.91
N THR A 91 -2.24 10.56 -0.98
CA THR A 91 -1.90 10.83 0.42
C THR A 91 -0.57 11.57 0.56
N ALA A 92 0.44 11.20 -0.23
CA ALA A 92 1.73 11.88 -0.23
C ALA A 92 1.61 13.33 -0.75
N LEU A 93 0.86 13.55 -1.83
CA LEU A 93 0.59 14.91 -2.31
C LEU A 93 -0.17 15.74 -1.28
N TYR A 94 -1.18 15.16 -0.64
CA TYR A 94 -1.99 15.82 0.38
C TYR A 94 -1.14 16.24 1.58
N ALA A 95 -0.28 15.34 2.07
CA ALA A 95 0.59 15.63 3.18
C ALA A 95 1.66 16.67 2.84
N LEU A 96 2.26 16.61 1.64
CA LEU A 96 3.22 17.63 1.20
C LEU A 96 2.58 19.02 1.11
N ASP A 97 1.36 19.10 0.59
CA ASP A 97 0.65 20.37 0.43
C ASP A 97 0.27 21.01 1.76
N VAL A 98 -0.16 20.19 2.73
CA VAL A 98 -0.68 20.70 4.01
C VAL A 98 0.40 20.85 5.08
N LEU A 99 1.29 19.86 5.21
CA LEU A 99 2.28 19.82 6.29
C LEU A 99 3.63 20.40 5.86
N GLY A 100 3.97 20.31 4.58
CA GLY A 100 5.29 20.68 4.06
C GLY A 100 6.34 19.56 4.22
N ALA A 101 7.33 19.55 3.32
CA ALA A 101 8.34 18.49 3.23
C ALA A 101 9.21 18.35 4.51
N ASP A 102 9.45 19.45 5.21
CA ASP A 102 10.30 19.50 6.41
C ASP A 102 9.55 19.18 7.71
N HIS A 103 8.24 18.92 7.64
CA HIS A 103 7.44 18.60 8.82
C HIS A 103 8.02 17.39 9.56
N ARG A 104 8.04 17.48 10.89
CA ARG A 104 8.46 16.40 11.78
C ARG A 104 7.39 16.15 12.81
N PHE A 105 7.06 14.88 13.00
CA PHE A 105 6.17 14.45 14.07
C PHE A 105 6.94 14.43 15.39
N GLU A 106 6.25 14.76 16.47
CA GLU A 106 6.82 14.81 17.81
C GLU A 106 6.25 13.70 18.70
N THR A 107 7.11 13.09 19.50
CA THR A 107 6.72 12.30 20.67
C THR A 107 7.36 12.92 21.90
N ARG A 108 6.55 13.27 22.89
CA ARG A 108 6.96 14.11 24.03
C ARG A 108 6.77 13.40 25.36
N ILE A 109 7.66 13.70 26.31
CA ILE A 109 7.49 13.40 27.72
C ILE A 109 7.19 14.70 28.45
N LEU A 110 6.04 14.75 29.12
CA LEU A 110 5.57 15.93 29.84
C LEU A 110 5.41 15.60 31.32
N ALA A 111 5.47 16.63 32.18
CA ALA A 111 5.18 16.52 33.60
C ALA A 111 4.18 17.58 34.07
N THR A 112 3.18 17.15 34.82
CA THR A 112 2.34 18.07 35.60
C THR A 112 2.99 18.35 36.95
N GLY A 113 2.70 19.51 37.56
CA GLY A 113 3.24 19.89 38.88
C GLY A 113 4.75 20.20 38.92
N GLY A 114 5.42 20.22 37.76
CA GLY A 114 6.85 20.54 37.65
C GLY A 114 7.79 19.45 38.18
N VAL A 115 9.09 19.77 38.15
CA VAL A 115 10.17 18.89 38.63
C VAL A 115 10.98 19.63 39.69
N ALA A 116 11.10 19.06 40.89
CA ALA A 116 11.89 19.62 41.99
C ALA A 116 12.84 18.55 42.54
N GLY A 117 14.14 18.84 42.65
CA GLY A 117 15.14 17.87 43.15
C GLY A 117 15.22 16.56 42.35
N GLY A 118 14.82 16.58 41.07
CA GLY A 118 14.72 15.38 40.22
C GLY A 118 13.45 14.54 40.43
N VAL A 119 12.48 15.04 41.19
CA VAL A 119 11.18 14.38 41.42
C VAL A 119 10.09 15.09 40.63
N VAL A 120 9.32 14.34 39.84
CA VAL A 120 8.08 14.84 39.23
C VAL A 120 6.98 14.84 40.30
N ASN A 121 6.49 16.03 40.65
CA ASN A 121 5.50 16.23 41.72
C ASN A 121 4.05 15.95 41.29
N GLY A 122 3.82 15.70 40.01
CA GLY A 122 2.54 15.28 39.45
C GLY A 122 2.66 14.04 38.57
N ASP A 123 1.88 14.01 37.50
CA ASP A 123 1.81 12.92 36.53
C ASP A 123 2.91 13.09 35.46
N LEU A 124 3.50 11.97 35.04
CA LEU A 124 4.34 11.90 33.84
C LEU A 124 3.49 11.46 32.65
N ILE A 125 3.60 12.13 31.52
CA ILE A 125 2.79 11.85 30.32
C ILE A 125 3.69 11.51 29.14
N LEU A 126 3.50 10.34 28.52
CA LEU A 126 4.00 10.03 27.18
C LEU A 126 2.94 10.48 26.17
N ALA A 127 3.22 11.55 25.43
CA ALA A 127 2.30 12.16 24.47
C ALA A 127 2.76 11.85 23.04
N GLY A 128 1.96 11.06 22.31
CA GLY A 128 2.16 10.79 20.89
C GLY A 128 1.55 11.86 20.00
N GLY A 129 2.36 12.47 19.13
CA GLY A 129 1.95 13.50 18.17
C GLY A 129 1.71 12.97 16.75
N GLY A 130 1.47 11.66 16.58
CA GLY A 130 1.19 11.08 15.26
C GLY A 130 2.41 10.57 14.49
N ASP A 131 3.57 10.38 15.14
CA ASP A 131 4.75 9.78 14.49
C ASP A 131 4.48 8.32 14.09
N PRO A 132 4.47 7.99 12.78
CA PRO A 132 4.22 6.63 12.31
C PRO A 132 5.47 5.74 12.30
N LEU A 133 6.65 6.30 12.60
CA LEU A 133 7.94 5.61 12.60
C LEU A 133 8.51 5.40 14.01
N LEU A 134 7.79 5.83 15.05
CA LEU A 134 8.21 5.61 16.43
C LEU A 134 8.44 4.12 16.70
N ASN A 135 9.60 3.80 17.26
CA ASN A 135 10.05 2.43 17.52
C ASN A 135 10.67 2.31 18.93
N THR A 136 11.03 1.09 19.32
CA THR A 136 11.60 0.82 20.66
C THR A 136 12.93 1.55 20.90
N ASP A 137 13.75 1.75 19.87
CA ASP A 137 15.02 2.47 19.99
C ASP A 137 14.76 3.95 20.32
N HIS A 138 13.75 4.56 19.70
CA HIS A 138 13.34 5.93 19.99
C HIS A 138 12.78 6.07 21.42
N LEU A 139 12.01 5.08 21.91
CA LEU A 139 11.57 5.07 23.31
C LEU A 139 12.74 4.91 24.29
N ALA A 140 13.77 4.13 23.94
CA ALA A 140 14.99 4.01 24.73
C ALA A 140 15.77 5.34 24.79
N LEU A 141 15.86 6.05 23.66
CA LEU A 141 16.45 7.39 23.60
C LEU A 141 15.64 8.39 24.43
N LEU A 142 14.31 8.40 24.34
CA LEU A 142 13.45 9.24 25.18
C LEU A 142 13.65 8.98 26.67
N ALA A 143 13.75 7.71 27.08
CA ALA A 143 14.03 7.34 28.47
C ALA A 143 15.40 7.84 28.94
N LYS A 144 16.42 7.76 28.08
CA LYS A 144 17.75 8.33 28.36
C LYS A 144 17.71 9.86 28.46
N SER A 145 16.98 10.54 27.57
CA SER A 145 16.79 11.99 27.61
C SER A 145 16.07 12.43 28.88
N LEU A 146 15.04 11.69 29.32
CA LEU A 146 14.34 11.95 30.58
C LEU A 146 15.29 11.86 31.79
N LYS A 147 16.18 10.85 31.81
CA LYS A 147 17.22 10.72 32.84
C LYS A 147 18.22 11.88 32.79
N THR A 148 18.62 12.29 31.59
CA THR A 148 19.55 13.41 31.36
C THR A 148 18.95 14.74 31.81
N ALA A 149 17.63 14.91 31.68
CA ALA A 149 16.88 16.04 32.21
C ALA A 149 16.78 16.06 33.75
N GLY A 150 17.46 15.15 34.46
CA GLY A 150 17.55 15.14 35.92
C GLY A 150 16.43 14.39 36.63
N VAL A 151 15.48 13.79 35.90
CA VAL A 151 14.40 13.01 36.52
C VAL A 151 14.93 11.71 37.12
N ARG A 152 14.55 11.46 38.36
CA ARG A 152 14.91 10.29 39.17
C ARG A 152 13.68 9.55 39.69
N GLU A 153 12.59 10.27 39.97
CA GLU A 153 11.37 9.73 40.56
C GLU A 153 10.12 10.39 39.97
N VAL A 154 9.01 9.64 39.88
CA VAL A 154 7.68 10.13 39.52
C VAL A 154 6.70 9.74 40.63
N ARG A 155 6.08 10.73 41.28
CA ARG A 155 5.14 10.50 42.40
C ARG A 155 3.69 10.33 41.96
N GLY A 156 3.32 10.88 40.80
CA GLY A 156 1.98 10.71 40.24
C GLY A 156 1.84 9.49 39.33
N LYS A 157 0.83 9.56 38.46
CA LYS A 157 0.50 8.53 37.48
C LYS A 157 1.44 8.60 36.29
N PHE A 158 1.52 7.50 35.56
CA PHE A 158 2.11 7.46 34.23
C PHE A 158 0.99 7.38 33.19
N LEU A 159 0.81 8.47 32.45
CA LEU A 159 -0.28 8.64 31.49
C LEU A 159 0.22 8.52 30.05
N ILE A 160 -0.61 7.96 29.17
CA ILE A 160 -0.36 7.91 27.73
C ILE A 160 -1.41 8.75 27.01
N TRP A 161 -0.99 9.78 26.30
CA TRP A 161 -1.87 10.59 25.49
C TRP A 161 -1.66 10.26 24.00
N ASP A 162 -2.70 9.74 23.35
CA ASP A 162 -2.74 9.45 21.92
C ASP A 162 -3.84 10.24 21.21
N GLY A 163 -4.26 11.36 21.81
CA GLY A 163 -5.35 12.21 21.35
C GLY A 163 -5.04 13.07 20.12
N ALA A 164 -3.82 13.03 19.58
CA ALA A 164 -3.46 13.75 18.36
C ALA A 164 -4.30 13.29 17.15
N LEU A 165 -4.69 12.00 17.12
CA LEU A 165 -5.48 11.40 16.06
C LEU A 165 -6.70 10.66 16.65
N PRO A 166 -7.79 10.44 15.88
CA PRO A 166 -8.81 9.48 16.29
C PRO A 166 -8.25 8.06 16.31
N SER A 167 -8.76 7.22 17.23
CA SER A 167 -8.34 5.83 17.34
C SER A 167 -9.28 4.91 16.56
N VAL A 168 -8.73 3.99 15.77
CA VAL A 168 -9.46 2.88 15.12
C VAL A 168 -8.82 1.55 15.47
N LYS A 169 -9.64 0.51 15.73
CA LYS A 169 -9.13 -0.82 16.11
C LYS A 169 -8.43 -1.56 14.96
N THR A 170 -8.82 -1.26 13.72
CA THR A 170 -8.30 -1.84 12.49
C THR A 170 -8.53 -0.83 11.36
N ILE A 171 -7.68 -0.85 10.33
CA ILE A 171 -7.87 -0.03 9.13
C ILE A 171 -9.07 -0.56 8.32
N ASP A 172 -9.13 -1.88 8.14
CA ASP A 172 -10.23 -2.58 7.47
C ASP A 172 -10.71 -3.77 8.34
N PRO A 173 -11.97 -3.77 8.83
CA PRO A 173 -12.50 -4.83 9.68
C PRO A 173 -12.78 -6.14 8.93
N ASP A 174 -12.89 -6.11 7.60
CA ASP A 174 -13.12 -7.30 6.79
C ASP A 174 -11.84 -8.11 6.56
N GLN A 175 -10.69 -7.58 6.99
CA GLN A 175 -9.43 -8.30 6.99
C GLN A 175 -9.36 -9.32 8.14
N PRO A 176 -8.66 -10.46 7.95
CA PRO A 176 -8.37 -11.38 9.04
C PRO A 176 -7.65 -10.67 10.19
N ASP A 177 -7.96 -11.05 11.44
CA ASP A 177 -7.41 -10.34 12.62
C ASP A 177 -5.89 -10.29 12.64
N HIS A 178 -5.20 -11.33 12.20
CA HIS A 178 -3.75 -11.53 12.33
C HIS A 178 -2.91 -10.86 11.22
N VAL A 179 -3.52 -10.08 10.33
CA VAL A 179 -2.78 -9.40 9.25
C VAL A 179 -2.14 -8.11 9.74
N GLY A 180 -0.81 -8.09 9.77
CA GLY A 180 -0.03 -6.93 10.24
C GLY A 180 -0.12 -5.67 9.37
N TYR A 181 -0.80 -5.72 8.21
CA TYR A 181 -1.05 -4.54 7.37
C TYR A 181 -2.36 -3.81 7.70
N SER A 182 -3.15 -4.33 8.66
CA SER A 182 -4.36 -3.69 9.20
C SER A 182 -4.32 -3.60 10.74
N PRO A 183 -3.28 -2.96 11.33
CA PRO A 183 -3.21 -2.76 12.78
C PRO A 183 -4.22 -1.70 13.25
N ALA A 184 -4.32 -1.50 14.57
CA ALA A 184 -4.95 -0.30 15.09
C ALA A 184 -4.16 0.96 14.72
N VAL A 185 -4.85 2.09 14.62
CA VAL A 185 -4.26 3.42 14.40
C VAL A 185 -4.71 4.33 15.54
N SER A 186 -3.80 5.13 16.10
CA SER A 186 -4.10 6.21 17.04
C SER A 186 -3.00 7.28 17.00
N GLY A 187 -3.06 8.30 17.87
CA GLY A 187 -2.05 9.37 17.90
C GLY A 187 -0.66 8.93 18.40
N ILE A 188 -0.52 7.71 18.92
CA ILE A 188 0.78 7.12 19.22
C ILE A 188 0.88 5.77 18.51
N SER A 189 2.06 5.50 17.95
CA SER A 189 2.36 4.20 17.36
C SER A 189 3.68 3.66 17.90
N LEU A 190 3.86 2.34 17.86
CA LEU A 190 5.15 1.73 18.19
C LEU A 190 5.41 0.54 17.28
N ASN A 191 6.58 0.50 16.62
CA ASN A 191 6.99 -0.60 15.74
C ASN A 191 5.95 -0.92 14.66
N PHE A 192 5.35 0.13 14.11
CA PHE A 192 4.22 0.08 13.17
C PHE A 192 2.96 -0.57 13.75
N ASN A 193 2.72 -0.44 15.06
CA ASN A 193 1.64 -1.08 15.82
C ASN A 193 1.60 -2.59 15.61
N ARG A 194 2.76 -3.22 15.69
CA ARG A 194 2.91 -4.67 15.61
C ARG A 194 3.80 -5.18 16.72
N VAL A 195 3.43 -6.34 17.26
CA VAL A 195 4.20 -7.11 18.22
C VAL A 195 4.82 -8.31 17.52
N HIS A 196 6.05 -8.66 17.88
CA HIS A 196 6.75 -9.79 17.31
C HIS A 196 6.44 -11.06 18.09
N PHE A 197 5.76 -12.00 17.43
CA PHE A 197 5.56 -13.36 17.92
C PHE A 197 6.66 -14.27 17.34
N GLU A 198 7.36 -15.01 18.19
CA GLU A 198 8.36 -16.01 17.77
C GLU A 198 8.07 -17.36 18.41
N TRP A 199 8.40 -18.43 17.70
CA TRP A 199 8.36 -19.79 18.25
C TRP A 199 9.60 -20.58 17.86
N LYS A 200 10.01 -21.49 18.74
CA LYS A 200 11.07 -22.47 18.50
C LYS A 200 10.71 -23.78 19.17
N ARG A 201 10.98 -24.91 18.51
CA ARG A 201 10.76 -26.23 19.10
C ARG A 201 11.61 -26.37 20.37
N ALA A 202 10.97 -26.72 21.48
CA ALA A 202 11.63 -26.88 22.77
C ALA A 202 12.22 -28.30 22.90
N ALA A 203 13.35 -28.42 23.61
CA ALA A 203 13.98 -29.71 23.87
C ALA A 203 13.08 -30.66 24.68
N SER A 204 12.25 -30.10 25.55
CA SER A 204 11.23 -30.81 26.35
C SER A 204 10.00 -31.27 25.55
N GLY A 205 9.97 -31.06 24.22
CA GLY A 205 8.76 -31.20 23.41
C GLY A 205 7.91 -29.93 23.39
N GLY A 206 7.05 -29.80 22.37
CA GLY A 206 6.27 -28.58 22.12
C GLY A 206 7.10 -27.42 21.58
N TRP A 207 6.72 -26.19 21.92
CA TRP A 207 7.38 -24.96 21.46
C TRP A 207 7.56 -23.96 22.61
N ALA A 208 8.73 -23.34 22.65
CA ALA A 208 8.93 -22.08 23.36
C ALA A 208 8.41 -20.94 22.49
N ILE A 209 7.71 -19.98 23.11
CA ILE A 209 7.12 -18.83 22.42
C ILE A 209 7.47 -17.52 23.13
N THR A 210 7.62 -16.44 22.36
CA THR A 210 7.84 -15.10 22.90
C THR A 210 6.95 -14.06 22.19
N MET A 211 6.65 -12.99 22.93
CA MET A 211 5.93 -11.81 22.45
C MET A 211 6.71 -10.57 22.90
N ASP A 212 7.31 -9.84 21.96
CA ASP A 212 8.17 -8.71 22.29
C ASP A 212 8.04 -7.53 21.30
N ALA A 213 8.55 -6.37 21.73
CA ALA A 213 8.63 -5.16 20.93
C ALA A 213 10.04 -4.97 20.35
N ARG A 214 10.54 -5.98 19.63
CA ARG A 214 11.92 -5.94 19.15
C ARG A 214 12.21 -4.91 18.07
N THR A 215 13.40 -4.34 18.16
CA THR A 215 14.18 -3.72 17.09
C THR A 215 15.44 -4.56 16.86
N GLU A 216 16.40 -4.04 16.10
CA GLU A 216 17.72 -4.65 16.00
C GLU A 216 18.45 -4.64 17.36
N LYS A 217 18.27 -3.58 18.16
CA LYS A 217 19.02 -3.35 19.40
C LYS A 217 18.32 -3.83 20.67
N TYR A 218 17.00 -3.64 20.78
CA TYR A 218 16.24 -3.94 22.00
C TYR A 218 15.16 -4.98 21.73
N ARG A 219 14.86 -5.82 22.72
CA ARG A 219 13.80 -6.85 22.65
C ARG A 219 12.99 -6.96 23.95
N PRO A 220 12.34 -5.87 24.42
CA PRO A 220 11.56 -5.93 25.64
C PRO A 220 10.32 -6.81 25.44
N GLU A 221 10.10 -7.73 26.36
CA GLU A 221 8.83 -8.47 26.46
C GLU A 221 7.67 -7.51 26.69
N VAL A 222 6.48 -7.88 26.22
CA VAL A 222 5.30 -7.01 26.33
C VAL A 222 4.20 -7.62 27.18
N ALA A 223 3.66 -6.83 28.09
CA ALA A 223 2.53 -7.17 28.94
C ALA A 223 1.17 -6.97 28.24
N THR A 224 1.12 -6.33 27.08
CA THR A 224 -0.12 -5.96 26.37
C THR A 224 -0.56 -6.95 25.30
N ALA A 225 0.23 -7.99 25.01
CA ALA A 225 -0.15 -9.05 24.09
C ALA A 225 0.32 -10.42 24.59
N ARG A 226 -0.50 -11.45 24.41
CA ARG A 226 -0.23 -12.84 24.81
C ARG A 226 -0.47 -13.78 23.63
N MET A 227 0.29 -14.87 23.60
CA MET A 227 0.10 -15.96 22.65
C MET A 227 -0.10 -17.27 23.40
N ALA A 228 -1.04 -18.08 22.92
CA ALA A 228 -1.21 -19.47 23.35
C ALA A 228 -1.21 -20.42 22.14
N ILE A 229 -0.58 -21.59 22.29
CA ILE A 229 -0.64 -22.63 21.27
C ILE A 229 -1.88 -23.49 21.54
N GLN A 230 -2.67 -23.74 20.50
CA GLN A 230 -3.84 -24.62 20.58
C GLN A 230 -3.71 -25.81 19.63
N SER A 231 -4.12 -26.98 20.12
CA SER A 231 -4.16 -28.20 19.31
C SER A 231 -5.32 -28.14 18.30
N ARG A 232 -5.04 -27.60 17.10
CA ARG A 232 -6.00 -27.53 15.98
C ARG A 232 -5.27 -27.39 14.63
N ALA A 233 -6.02 -27.58 13.55
CA ALA A 233 -5.55 -27.33 12.17
C ALA A 233 -5.84 -25.90 11.70
N VAL A 234 -7.09 -25.48 11.90
CA VAL A 234 -7.62 -24.18 11.48
C VAL A 234 -8.61 -23.67 12.53
N PRO A 235 -8.87 -22.34 12.60
CA PRO A 235 -8.11 -21.28 11.93
C PRO A 235 -6.67 -21.20 12.47
N VAL A 236 -5.74 -20.73 11.64
CA VAL A 236 -4.31 -20.65 12.04
C VAL A 236 -4.14 -19.72 13.23
N TYR A 237 -4.79 -18.55 13.22
CA TYR A 237 -4.82 -17.63 14.33
C TYR A 237 -6.26 -17.35 14.78
N THR A 238 -6.44 -17.10 16.07
CA THR A 238 -7.65 -16.41 16.58
C THR A 238 -7.23 -15.26 17.48
N TYR A 239 -8.16 -14.33 17.67
CA TYR A 239 -7.98 -13.13 18.46
C TYR A 239 -9.14 -12.96 19.45
N ALA A 240 -8.83 -12.47 20.65
CA ALA A 240 -9.79 -11.91 21.59
C ALA A 240 -9.14 -10.76 22.36
N GLU A 241 -9.92 -9.75 22.70
CA GLU A 241 -9.50 -8.69 23.63
C GLU A 241 -10.02 -9.03 25.03
N LYS A 242 -9.15 -9.06 26.04
CA LYS A 242 -9.56 -9.26 27.45
C LYS A 242 -8.84 -8.25 28.33
N GLY A 243 -9.61 -7.41 29.03
CA GLY A 243 -9.04 -6.40 29.93
C GLY A 243 -8.03 -5.45 29.26
N GLY A 244 -8.20 -5.14 27.97
CA GLY A 244 -7.29 -4.30 27.19
C GLY A 244 -5.98 -4.98 26.75
N VAL A 245 -5.88 -6.30 26.90
CA VAL A 245 -4.75 -7.13 26.42
C VAL A 245 -5.18 -7.90 25.17
N ASP A 246 -4.28 -7.96 24.19
CA ASP A 246 -4.45 -8.75 22.97
C ASP A 246 -4.16 -10.24 23.25
N HIS A 247 -5.18 -11.09 23.22
CA HIS A 247 -5.03 -12.54 23.36
C HIS A 247 -5.07 -13.20 21.99
N TRP A 248 -3.92 -13.67 21.55
CA TRP A 248 -3.76 -14.46 20.33
C TRP A 248 -3.68 -15.95 20.65
N THR A 249 -4.18 -16.76 19.73
CA THR A 249 -3.85 -18.19 19.72
C THR A 249 -3.33 -18.61 18.37
N VAL A 250 -2.44 -19.61 18.34
CA VAL A 250 -1.90 -20.19 17.11
C VAL A 250 -2.16 -21.69 17.05
N ALA A 251 -2.56 -22.19 15.89
CA ALA A 251 -2.75 -23.60 15.63
C ALA A 251 -1.41 -24.34 15.64
N SER A 252 -1.26 -25.38 16.47
CA SER A 252 -0.03 -26.18 16.56
C SER A 252 0.36 -26.81 15.23
N LYS A 253 -0.61 -27.22 14.40
CA LYS A 253 -0.35 -27.79 13.06
C LYS A 253 0.22 -26.77 12.06
N ALA A 254 0.15 -25.48 12.35
CA ALA A 254 0.79 -24.44 11.54
C ALA A 254 2.23 -24.13 11.98
N LEU A 255 2.67 -24.64 13.13
CA LEU A 255 3.99 -24.39 13.67
C LEU A 255 5.00 -25.43 13.16
N GLY A 256 6.06 -24.95 12.50
CA GLY A 256 7.24 -25.75 12.15
C GLY A 256 8.25 -25.87 13.30
N LYS A 257 9.52 -26.17 12.99
CA LYS A 257 10.61 -26.24 13.98
C LYS A 257 10.95 -24.88 14.62
N GLY A 258 10.65 -23.79 13.92
CA GLY A 258 10.78 -22.43 14.42
C GLY A 258 10.32 -21.42 13.38
N GLY A 259 10.10 -20.18 13.81
CA GLY A 259 9.69 -19.09 12.94
C GLY A 259 9.17 -17.90 13.72
N SER A 260 8.73 -16.88 13.01
CA SER A 260 8.15 -15.68 13.61
C SER A 260 7.07 -15.05 12.76
N ARG A 261 6.27 -14.18 13.39
CA ARG A 261 5.25 -13.37 12.74
C ARG A 261 5.06 -12.06 13.49
N TRP A 262 4.93 -10.97 12.74
CA TRP A 262 4.43 -9.71 13.27
C TRP A 262 2.90 -9.76 13.32
N LEU A 263 2.33 -9.60 14.51
CA LEU A 263 0.89 -9.53 14.74
C LEU A 263 0.47 -8.09 15.03
N PRO A 264 -0.71 -7.65 14.55
CA PRO A 264 -1.18 -6.30 14.81
C PRO A 264 -1.49 -6.11 16.30
N VAL A 265 -1.19 -4.92 16.81
CA VAL A 265 -1.59 -4.45 18.14
C VAL A 265 -2.93 -3.76 18.03
N ARG A 266 -3.87 -4.02 18.96
CA ARG A 266 -5.19 -3.36 19.01
C ARG A 266 -5.28 -2.22 20.03
N ASN A 267 -4.32 -2.12 20.94
CA ASN A 267 -4.20 -1.02 21.89
C ASN A 267 -2.80 -0.37 21.84
N PRO A 268 -2.55 0.54 20.87
CA PRO A 268 -1.24 1.17 20.67
C PRO A 268 -0.75 1.96 21.88
N ALA A 269 -1.64 2.69 22.57
CA ALA A 269 -1.27 3.50 23.74
C ALA A 269 -0.76 2.63 24.91
N ALA A 270 -1.47 1.54 25.22
CA ALA A 270 -1.00 0.60 26.24
C ALA A 270 0.34 -0.03 25.85
N TYR A 271 0.49 -0.44 24.58
CA TYR A 271 1.71 -1.07 24.07
C TYR A 271 2.92 -0.13 24.15
N ALA A 272 2.78 1.11 23.68
CA ALA A 272 3.84 2.12 23.76
C ALA A 272 4.20 2.45 25.22
N GLY A 273 3.20 2.60 26.09
CA GLY A 273 3.41 2.85 27.52
C GLY A 273 4.14 1.72 28.23
N ASP A 274 3.78 0.47 27.96
CA ASP A 274 4.41 -0.70 28.59
C ASP A 274 5.89 -0.83 28.20
N VAL A 275 6.20 -0.62 26.91
CA VAL A 275 7.58 -0.63 26.42
C VAL A 275 8.37 0.55 26.98
N PHE A 276 7.81 1.77 26.97
CA PHE A 276 8.48 2.94 27.54
C PHE A 276 8.78 2.78 29.03
N ARG A 277 7.85 2.19 29.79
CA ARG A 277 8.05 1.86 31.21
C ARG A 277 9.25 0.93 31.42
N THR A 278 9.45 -0.04 30.53
CA THR A 278 10.64 -0.91 30.57
C THR A 278 11.91 -0.13 30.27
N MET A 279 11.89 0.74 29.25
CA MET A 279 13.03 1.59 28.90
C MET A 279 13.40 2.60 30.00
N ALA A 280 12.40 3.21 30.64
CA ALA A 280 12.58 4.12 31.77
C ALA A 280 13.20 3.41 32.98
N ARG A 281 12.72 2.19 33.30
CA ARG A 281 13.28 1.37 34.37
C ARG A 281 14.75 1.02 34.12
N ALA A 282 15.14 0.75 32.86
CA ALA A 282 16.54 0.51 32.49
C ALA A 282 17.45 1.73 32.73
N ASN A 283 16.87 2.94 32.84
CA ASN A 283 17.56 4.18 33.20
C ASN A 283 17.36 4.58 34.68
N GLY A 284 16.88 3.66 35.52
CA GLY A 284 16.67 3.87 36.96
C GLY A 284 15.40 4.63 37.32
N ILE A 285 14.50 4.92 36.37
CA ILE A 285 13.25 5.65 36.61
C ILE A 285 12.10 4.64 36.64
N LYS A 286 11.59 4.34 37.84
CA LYS A 286 10.46 3.42 38.01
C LYS A 286 9.15 4.16 37.74
N LEU A 287 8.39 3.67 36.75
CA LEU A 287 7.06 4.20 36.43
C LEU A 287 5.94 3.23 36.86
N PRO A 288 4.80 3.75 37.36
CA PRO A 288 3.61 2.95 37.58
C PRO A 288 3.05 2.39 36.26
N LYS A 289 2.04 1.53 36.33
CA LYS A 289 1.39 0.99 35.12
C LYS A 289 0.83 2.13 34.25
N PRO A 290 1.01 2.08 32.92
CA PRO A 290 0.53 3.12 32.02
C PRO A 290 -1.00 3.19 32.02
N LYS A 291 -1.55 4.41 31.98
CA LYS A 291 -2.99 4.67 31.86
C LYS A 291 -3.25 5.62 30.70
N ALA A 292 -4.15 5.25 29.77
CA ALA A 292 -4.53 6.16 28.69
C ALA A 292 -5.27 7.40 29.24
N THR A 293 -5.02 8.56 28.62
CA THR A 293 -5.74 9.81 28.88
C THR A 293 -6.17 10.45 27.56
N ARG A 294 -7.37 11.02 27.52
CA ARG A 294 -7.91 11.73 26.35
C ARG A 294 -7.52 13.21 26.34
N ALA A 295 -7.42 13.82 27.52
CA ALA A 295 -7.04 15.21 27.67
C ALA A 295 -5.53 15.31 27.89
N LEU A 296 -4.91 16.30 27.25
CA LEU A 296 -3.53 16.69 27.51
C LEU A 296 -3.57 17.83 28.53
N PRO A 297 -3.19 17.60 29.80
CA PRO A 297 -3.18 18.67 30.80
C PRO A 297 -2.08 19.68 30.51
N SER A 298 -2.19 20.87 31.10
CA SER A 298 -1.06 21.82 31.14
C SER A 298 0.12 21.15 31.85
N ALA A 299 1.26 21.08 31.16
CA ALA A 299 2.41 20.29 31.58
C ALA A 299 3.70 20.88 31.02
N THR A 300 4.80 20.68 31.75
CA THR A 300 6.14 21.09 31.33
C THR A 300 6.77 20.00 30.46
N LEU A 301 7.39 20.39 29.34
CA LEU A 301 8.14 19.48 28.49
C LEU A 301 9.45 19.06 29.17
N LEU A 302 9.70 17.75 29.25
CA LEU A 302 10.92 17.19 29.84
C LEU A 302 11.86 16.57 28.81
N ALA A 303 11.30 15.91 27.80
CA ALA A 303 12.07 15.29 26.72
C ALA A 303 11.21 15.17 25.46
N GLN A 304 11.85 15.16 24.30
CA GLN A 304 11.17 15.02 23.01
C GLN A 304 11.97 14.21 22.01
N HIS A 305 11.25 13.56 21.10
CA HIS A 305 11.76 12.87 19.93
C HIS A 305 11.07 13.45 18.69
N HIS A 306 11.87 13.74 17.67
CA HIS A 306 11.37 14.14 16.36
C HIS A 306 11.56 13.00 15.36
N SER A 307 10.56 12.75 14.55
CA SER A 307 10.69 11.86 13.39
C SER A 307 11.72 12.43 12.38
N PRO A 308 12.17 11.62 11.42
CA PRO A 308 12.71 12.13 10.16
C PRO A 308 11.75 13.13 9.49
N PRO A 309 12.24 14.00 8.58
CA PRO A 309 11.38 14.92 7.85
C PRO A 309 10.36 14.17 6.99
N LEU A 310 9.25 14.83 6.67
CA LEU A 310 8.09 14.21 6.02
C LEU A 310 8.45 13.61 4.66
N ASP A 311 9.33 14.23 3.88
CA ASP A 311 9.79 13.68 2.59
C ASP A 311 10.44 12.28 2.73
N VAL A 312 11.25 12.06 3.77
CA VAL A 312 11.85 10.77 4.11
C VAL A 312 10.77 9.76 4.50
N LEU A 313 9.81 10.19 5.32
CA LEU A 313 8.67 9.35 5.72
C LEU A 313 7.80 8.96 4.52
N LEU A 314 7.50 9.90 3.63
CA LEU A 314 6.71 9.66 2.43
C LEU A 314 7.43 8.74 1.45
N LYS A 315 8.74 8.92 1.25
CA LYS A 315 9.57 8.02 0.44
C LYS A 315 9.54 6.60 1.00
N ALA A 316 9.66 6.43 2.32
CA ALA A 316 9.54 5.12 2.97
C ALA A 316 8.12 4.54 2.84
N MET A 317 7.08 5.33 3.08
CA MET A 317 5.68 4.94 2.92
C MET A 317 5.38 4.44 1.51
N LEU A 318 5.83 5.15 0.47
CA LEU A 318 5.61 4.80 -0.92
C LEU A 318 6.42 3.56 -1.33
N LYS A 319 7.70 3.47 -0.91
CA LYS A 319 8.60 2.35 -1.20
C LYS A 319 8.14 1.03 -0.59
N TYR A 320 7.77 1.05 0.69
CA TYR A 320 7.35 -0.14 1.44
C TYR A 320 5.83 -0.33 1.44
N SER A 321 5.08 0.62 0.87
CA SER A 321 3.61 0.60 0.80
C SER A 321 2.94 0.45 2.16
N ASN A 322 3.47 1.12 3.18
CA ASN A 322 3.04 0.95 4.57
C ASN A 322 1.67 1.61 4.81
N ASN A 323 0.67 0.83 5.24
CA ASN A 323 -0.69 1.32 5.45
C ASN A 323 -0.79 2.23 6.66
N LEU A 324 -0.22 1.83 7.80
CA LEU A 324 -0.26 2.62 9.03
C LEU A 324 0.34 4.02 8.81
N MET A 325 1.48 4.11 8.12
CA MET A 325 2.09 5.40 7.78
C MET A 325 1.12 6.26 6.96
N ALA A 326 0.45 5.68 5.97
CA ALA A 326 -0.52 6.43 5.16
C ALA A 326 -1.69 6.95 6.00
N GLU A 327 -2.26 6.12 6.87
CA GLU A 327 -3.36 6.54 7.73
C GLU A 327 -2.96 7.65 8.69
N MET A 328 -1.82 7.50 9.38
CA MET A 328 -1.37 8.49 10.37
C MET A 328 -0.97 9.81 9.71
N ILE A 329 -0.21 9.76 8.61
CA ILE A 329 0.21 10.97 7.88
C ILE A 329 -1.02 11.68 7.29
N GLY A 330 -1.92 10.94 6.63
CA GLY A 330 -3.12 11.52 6.04
C GLY A 330 -4.08 12.09 7.08
N MET A 331 -4.26 11.43 8.23
CA MET A 331 -5.06 11.98 9.33
C MET A 331 -4.41 13.20 9.98
N SER A 332 -3.08 13.26 10.04
CA SER A 332 -2.35 14.43 10.54
C SER A 332 -2.47 15.62 9.59
N ALA A 333 -2.39 15.39 8.28
CA ALA A 333 -2.67 16.42 7.27
C ALA A 333 -4.11 16.95 7.42
N THR A 334 -5.10 16.08 7.57
CA THR A 334 -6.47 16.54 7.85
C THR A 334 -6.57 17.30 9.17
N ALA A 335 -5.88 16.87 10.23
CA ALA A 335 -5.86 17.57 11.50
C ALA A 335 -5.31 19.00 11.37
N ALA A 336 -4.24 19.18 10.59
CA ALA A 336 -3.65 20.49 10.32
C ALA A 336 -4.54 21.37 9.41
N ARG A 337 -5.22 20.77 8.42
CA ARG A 337 -6.06 21.50 7.47
C ARG A 337 -7.43 21.90 8.02
N ALA A 338 -8.08 21.01 8.77
CA ALA A 338 -9.51 21.09 9.10
C ALA A 338 -9.83 20.74 10.56
N GLY A 339 -8.81 20.63 11.42
CA GLY A 339 -8.97 20.17 12.79
C GLY A 339 -9.07 18.65 12.92
N ARG A 340 -9.02 18.15 14.16
CA ARG A 340 -8.97 16.71 14.43
C ARG A 340 -10.16 15.98 13.79
N PRO A 341 -9.94 15.01 12.88
CA PRO A 341 -11.03 14.31 12.22
C PRO A 341 -11.79 13.40 13.20
N ALA A 342 -13.10 13.27 13.01
CA ALA A 342 -13.95 12.39 13.82
C ALA A 342 -13.66 10.90 13.61
N SER A 343 -13.19 10.50 12.43
CA SER A 343 -12.86 9.11 12.09
C SER A 343 -11.88 9.04 10.93
N LEU A 344 -11.33 7.84 10.68
CA LEU A 344 -10.50 7.58 9.50
C LEU A 344 -11.25 7.91 8.20
N LYS A 345 -12.51 7.46 8.07
CA LYS A 345 -13.35 7.71 6.90
C LYS A 345 -13.65 9.20 6.70
N ALA A 346 -13.90 9.94 7.78
CA ALA A 346 -14.09 11.39 7.71
C ALA A 346 -12.80 12.09 7.24
N SER A 347 -11.63 11.60 7.68
CA SER A 347 -10.34 12.12 7.25
C SER A 347 -10.05 11.87 5.77
N ALA A 348 -10.34 10.67 5.26
CA ALA A 348 -10.19 10.36 3.84
C ALA A 348 -11.19 11.12 2.94
N ALA A 349 -12.39 11.42 3.46
CA ALA A 349 -13.34 12.29 2.80
C ALA A 349 -12.81 13.74 2.69
N GLU A 350 -12.09 14.24 3.71
CA GLU A 350 -11.42 15.55 3.62
C GLU A 350 -10.30 15.54 2.57
N MET A 351 -9.47 14.49 2.51
CA MET A 351 -8.48 14.35 1.43
C MET A 351 -9.16 14.30 0.05
N SER A 352 -10.31 13.64 -0.08
CA SER A 352 -11.06 13.60 -1.35
C SER A 352 -11.60 14.99 -1.73
N ARG A 353 -12.13 15.76 -0.76
CA ARG A 353 -12.55 17.16 -0.98
C ARG A 353 -11.38 18.05 -1.39
N TRP A 354 -10.25 17.93 -0.71
CA TRP A 354 -9.03 18.64 -1.06
C TRP A 354 -8.58 18.30 -2.49
N ALA A 355 -8.58 17.02 -2.87
CA ALA A 355 -8.18 16.57 -4.19
C ALA A 355 -9.15 17.08 -5.29
N ALA A 356 -10.45 17.08 -5.01
CA ALA A 356 -11.45 17.66 -5.90
C ALA A 356 -11.22 19.17 -6.10
N ALA A 357 -10.97 19.91 -5.02
CA ALA A 357 -10.74 21.36 -5.08
C ALA A 357 -9.40 21.72 -5.76
N LYS A 358 -8.33 20.95 -5.51
CA LYS A 358 -6.98 21.27 -6.00
C LYS A 358 -6.73 20.76 -7.42
N TYR A 359 -7.27 19.60 -7.77
CA TYR A 359 -6.94 18.88 -9.00
C TYR A 359 -8.17 18.53 -9.86
N GLY A 360 -9.38 18.89 -9.44
CA GLY A 360 -10.60 18.53 -10.17
C GLY A 360 -10.96 17.04 -10.10
N MET A 361 -10.44 16.29 -9.11
CA MET A 361 -10.68 14.85 -8.93
C MET A 361 -12.10 14.55 -8.42
N SER A 362 -13.13 14.81 -9.21
CA SER A 362 -14.54 14.66 -8.81
C SER A 362 -15.09 13.24 -8.96
N GLY A 363 -14.41 12.35 -9.70
CA GLY A 363 -14.82 10.95 -9.88
C GLY A 363 -14.27 10.00 -8.82
N SER A 364 -13.37 10.48 -7.95
CA SER A 364 -12.65 9.69 -6.95
C SER A 364 -13.17 9.94 -5.55
N ARG A 365 -13.27 8.88 -4.75
CA ARG A 365 -13.72 8.93 -3.36
C ARG A 365 -13.00 7.89 -2.53
N LEU A 366 -12.25 8.34 -1.53
CA LEU A 366 -11.49 7.47 -0.64
C LEU A 366 -12.15 7.37 0.74
N VAL A 367 -12.03 6.20 1.36
CA VAL A 367 -12.53 5.94 2.73
C VAL A 367 -11.42 5.72 3.75
N ASP A 368 -10.17 5.70 3.28
CA ASP A 368 -8.93 5.63 4.05
C ASP A 368 -7.79 6.23 3.21
N HIS A 369 -6.62 6.40 3.80
CA HIS A 369 -5.45 7.01 3.15
C HIS A 369 -4.51 5.96 2.53
N SER A 370 -4.67 4.68 2.84
CA SER A 370 -3.82 3.62 2.31
C SER A 370 -4.35 2.96 1.04
N GLY A 371 -5.63 3.16 0.73
CA GLY A 371 -6.42 2.43 -0.25
C GLY A 371 -6.71 0.98 0.13
N LEU A 372 -6.74 0.65 1.43
CA LEU A 372 -7.02 -0.72 1.89
C LEU A 372 -8.52 -1.04 1.88
N GLY A 373 -9.35 -0.07 2.27
CA GLY A 373 -10.79 -0.23 2.44
C GLY A 373 -11.51 -0.48 1.12
N GLU A 374 -12.53 -1.34 1.20
CA GLU A 374 -13.22 -1.89 0.04
C GLU A 374 -13.97 -0.84 -0.77
N ASP A 375 -14.41 0.25 -0.12
CA ASP A 375 -15.24 1.30 -0.69
C ASP A 375 -14.43 2.40 -1.39
N SER A 376 -13.10 2.39 -1.26
CA SER A 376 -12.25 3.38 -1.93
C SER A 376 -12.37 3.22 -3.45
N ARG A 377 -12.59 4.32 -4.17
CA ARG A 377 -12.75 4.38 -5.63
C ARG A 377 -11.92 5.52 -6.20
N MET A 378 -11.25 5.27 -7.33
CA MET A 378 -10.43 6.25 -8.03
C MET A 378 -10.54 6.03 -9.53
N THR A 379 -10.65 7.12 -10.30
CA THR A 379 -10.67 7.05 -11.76
C THR A 379 -9.24 7.24 -12.30
N PRO A 380 -8.88 6.61 -13.43
CA PRO A 380 -7.60 6.87 -14.08
C PRO A 380 -7.42 8.34 -14.50
N ALA A 381 -8.48 8.99 -14.98
CA ALA A 381 -8.44 10.39 -15.41
C ALA A 381 -8.07 11.33 -14.25
N ASP A 382 -8.75 11.18 -13.10
CA ASP A 382 -8.51 11.99 -11.90
C ASP A 382 -7.05 11.88 -11.44
N LEU A 383 -6.56 10.64 -11.28
CA LEU A 383 -5.19 10.44 -10.81
C LEU A 383 -4.17 10.96 -11.83
N THR A 384 -4.40 10.73 -13.13
CA THR A 384 -3.47 11.18 -14.18
C THR A 384 -3.39 12.71 -14.21
N GLY A 385 -4.52 13.41 -14.11
CA GLY A 385 -4.55 14.88 -14.02
C GLY A 385 -3.78 15.39 -12.80
N ALA A 386 -4.01 14.79 -11.62
CA ALA A 386 -3.27 15.15 -10.41
C ALA A 386 -1.76 14.88 -10.54
N LEU A 387 -1.35 13.80 -11.22
CA LEU A 387 0.06 13.48 -11.47
C LEU A 387 0.72 14.50 -12.41
N VAL A 388 0.01 14.98 -13.45
CA VAL A 388 0.51 16.06 -14.32
C VAL A 388 0.77 17.32 -13.50
N ALA A 389 -0.20 17.73 -12.67
CA ALA A 389 -0.06 18.90 -11.80
C ALA A 389 1.11 18.74 -10.81
N ALA A 390 1.20 17.57 -10.17
CA ALA A 390 2.30 17.25 -9.25
C ALA A 390 3.67 17.30 -9.93
N TYR A 391 3.78 16.80 -11.17
CA TYR A 391 5.02 16.85 -11.93
C TYR A 391 5.47 18.28 -12.20
N LYS A 392 4.54 19.14 -12.65
CA LYS A 392 4.81 20.56 -12.91
C LYS A 392 5.26 21.30 -11.65
N ALA A 393 4.76 20.91 -10.49
CA ALA A 393 5.18 21.43 -9.18
C ALA A 393 6.50 20.82 -8.64
N GLY A 394 7.15 19.90 -9.38
CA GLY A 394 8.35 19.21 -8.91
C GLY A 394 8.10 18.20 -7.78
N GLN A 395 6.84 17.81 -7.56
CA GLN A 395 6.41 16.96 -6.45
C GLN A 395 6.28 15.49 -6.86
N LEU A 396 6.25 14.60 -5.86
CA LEU A 396 5.96 13.16 -5.92
C LEU A 396 6.93 12.27 -6.73
N LYS A 397 7.32 12.61 -7.97
CA LYS A 397 8.21 11.77 -8.80
C LYS A 397 9.50 11.35 -8.07
N PRO A 398 10.22 12.24 -7.34
CA PRO A 398 11.42 11.86 -6.58
C PRO A 398 11.16 10.89 -5.41
N LEU A 399 9.92 10.83 -4.92
CA LEU A 399 9.51 9.97 -3.80
C LEU A 399 9.06 8.57 -4.27
N LEU A 400 8.69 8.44 -5.55
CA LEU A 400 8.22 7.18 -6.12
C LEU A 400 9.36 6.19 -6.34
N LYS A 401 9.03 4.90 -6.22
CA LYS A 401 9.99 3.82 -6.46
C LYS A 401 10.21 3.64 -7.96
N SER A 402 11.46 3.42 -8.36
CA SER A 402 11.78 2.98 -9.73
C SER A 402 11.31 1.55 -9.99
N PHE A 403 10.63 1.35 -11.12
CA PHE A 403 10.18 0.05 -11.61
C PHE A 403 11.07 -0.43 -12.75
N GLN A 404 11.46 -1.69 -12.66
CA GLN A 404 12.29 -2.36 -13.65
C GLN A 404 11.39 -3.16 -14.59
N MET A 405 11.47 -2.86 -15.88
CA MET A 405 10.78 -3.58 -16.94
C MET A 405 11.32 -5.02 -17.05
N ARG A 406 10.48 -5.96 -17.47
CA ARG A 406 10.77 -7.40 -17.46
C ARG A 406 10.48 -8.06 -18.79
N ASP A 407 11.21 -9.12 -19.12
CA ASP A 407 10.92 -9.92 -20.32
C ASP A 407 9.70 -10.85 -20.12
N ALA A 408 9.33 -11.59 -21.17
CA ALA A 408 8.24 -12.56 -21.13
C ALA A 408 8.42 -13.67 -20.08
N LYS A 409 9.67 -13.93 -19.63
CA LYS A 409 10.01 -14.90 -18.57
C LYS A 409 10.02 -14.24 -17.18
N GLY A 410 9.74 -12.95 -17.08
CA GLY A 410 9.72 -12.18 -15.84
C GLY A 410 11.11 -11.73 -15.35
N ARG A 411 12.17 -11.87 -16.17
CA ARG A 411 13.53 -11.43 -15.83
C ARG A 411 13.67 -9.93 -16.07
N ILE A 412 14.41 -9.23 -15.22
CA ILE A 412 14.65 -7.78 -15.38
C ILE A 412 15.43 -7.53 -16.68
N ILE A 413 14.95 -6.59 -17.50
CA ILE A 413 15.66 -6.11 -18.67
C ILE A 413 16.60 -4.99 -18.23
N LYS A 414 17.89 -5.31 -18.09
CA LYS A 414 18.93 -4.31 -17.77
C LYS A 414 19.01 -3.29 -18.91
N GLY A 415 19.13 -2.00 -18.57
CA GLY A 415 19.28 -0.95 -19.57
C GLY A 415 18.04 -0.65 -20.41
N HIS A 416 16.85 -1.15 -20.01
CA HIS A 416 15.61 -0.86 -20.74
C HIS A 416 15.45 0.66 -20.98
N PRO A 417 15.10 1.11 -22.22
CA PRO A 417 15.08 2.54 -22.57
C PRO A 417 13.99 3.29 -21.78
N ILE A 418 12.83 2.68 -21.60
CA ILE A 418 11.77 3.25 -20.76
C ILE A 418 12.15 3.13 -19.27
N LYS A 419 12.08 4.25 -18.55
CA LYS A 419 12.19 4.32 -17.08
C LYS A 419 10.83 4.58 -16.46
N VAL A 420 10.51 3.90 -15.36
CA VAL A 420 9.22 4.04 -14.68
C VAL A 420 9.44 4.39 -13.21
N ALA A 421 8.74 5.42 -12.73
CA ALA A 421 8.67 5.80 -11.32
C ALA A 421 7.20 5.83 -10.90
N ALA A 422 6.76 4.84 -10.11
CA ALA A 422 5.34 4.62 -9.88
C ALA A 422 5.02 4.17 -8.46
N LYS A 423 3.74 4.11 -8.14
CA LYS A 423 3.19 3.44 -6.97
C LYS A 423 2.36 2.25 -7.42
N THR A 424 2.66 1.07 -6.88
CA THR A 424 1.81 -0.12 -7.06
C THR A 424 0.67 -0.16 -6.06
N GLY A 425 -0.47 -0.67 -6.50
CA GLY A 425 -1.58 -1.14 -5.68
C GLY A 425 -1.81 -2.63 -5.90
N THR A 426 -2.00 -3.39 -4.83
CA THR A 426 -2.42 -4.79 -4.94
C THR A 426 -3.33 -5.12 -3.76
N LEU A 427 -4.51 -5.64 -4.07
CA LEU A 427 -5.36 -6.35 -3.12
C LEU A 427 -5.78 -7.68 -3.77
N ASN A 428 -6.62 -8.46 -3.10
CA ASN A 428 -7.24 -9.63 -3.72
C ASN A 428 -8.06 -9.22 -4.93
N PHE A 429 -7.69 -9.73 -6.11
CA PHE A 429 -8.34 -9.43 -7.39
C PHE A 429 -8.41 -7.94 -7.75
N VAL A 430 -7.43 -7.15 -7.27
CA VAL A 430 -7.25 -5.74 -7.62
C VAL A 430 -5.77 -5.48 -7.86
N SER A 431 -5.43 -4.85 -8.97
CA SER A 431 -4.07 -4.39 -9.26
C SER A 431 -4.09 -2.99 -9.83
N GLY A 432 -3.29 -2.10 -9.26
CA GLY A 432 -3.13 -0.74 -9.73
C GLY A 432 -1.66 -0.39 -9.95
N LEU A 433 -1.41 0.54 -10.85
CA LEU A 433 -0.12 1.18 -11.06
C LEU A 433 -0.36 2.62 -11.51
N GLY A 434 0.20 3.59 -10.79
CA GLY A 434 0.09 5.00 -11.18
C GLY A 434 1.39 5.75 -10.89
N GLY A 435 1.76 6.67 -11.78
CA GLY A 435 2.99 7.45 -11.66
C GLY A 435 3.47 7.98 -13.01
N PHE A 436 4.78 7.94 -13.22
CA PHE A 436 5.45 8.52 -14.38
C PHE A 436 6.24 7.47 -15.14
N MET A 437 6.26 7.61 -16.47
CA MET A 437 7.24 6.96 -17.32
C MET A 437 8.05 8.00 -18.07
N THR A 438 9.30 7.67 -18.38
CA THR A 438 10.19 8.44 -19.24
C THR A 438 10.58 7.53 -20.40
N ALA A 439 10.20 7.92 -21.61
CA ALA A 439 10.46 7.17 -22.83
C ALA A 439 11.91 7.34 -23.31
N ALA A 440 12.26 6.69 -24.43
CA ALA A 440 13.63 6.62 -24.92
C ALA A 440 14.18 7.99 -25.35
N ASP A 441 13.32 8.83 -25.93
CA ASP A 441 13.56 10.21 -26.36
C ASP A 441 13.59 11.23 -25.20
N GLY A 442 13.32 10.78 -23.96
CA GLY A 442 13.22 11.64 -22.78
C GLY A 442 11.83 12.22 -22.53
N THR A 443 10.83 11.93 -23.37
CA THR A 443 9.43 12.32 -23.15
C THR A 443 8.91 11.71 -21.85
N VAL A 444 8.26 12.53 -21.03
CA VAL A 444 7.73 12.12 -19.72
C VAL A 444 6.21 12.09 -19.77
N LEU A 445 5.64 10.95 -19.42
CA LEU A 445 4.19 10.76 -19.37
C LEU A 445 3.74 10.46 -17.95
N ALA A 446 2.62 11.02 -17.54
CA ALA A 446 1.89 10.63 -16.33
C ALA A 446 0.83 9.58 -16.71
N PHE A 447 0.63 8.57 -15.86
CA PHE A 447 -0.34 7.52 -16.14
C PHE A 447 -0.99 6.95 -14.88
N ALA A 448 -2.17 6.37 -15.07
CA ALA A 448 -2.86 5.54 -14.10
C ALA A 448 -3.47 4.32 -14.78
N ILE A 449 -3.28 3.14 -14.18
CA ILE A 449 -3.82 1.86 -14.65
C ILE A 449 -4.45 1.15 -13.46
N PHE A 450 -5.73 0.79 -13.57
CA PHE A 450 -6.45 0.02 -12.57
C PHE A 450 -7.08 -1.20 -13.20
N SER A 451 -6.98 -2.34 -12.52
CA SER A 451 -7.70 -3.56 -12.88
C SER A 451 -8.35 -4.14 -11.65
N ALA A 452 -9.59 -4.60 -11.78
CA ALA A 452 -10.33 -5.20 -10.67
C ALA A 452 -11.34 -6.25 -11.14
N ASP A 453 -11.39 -7.37 -10.41
CA ASP A 453 -12.44 -8.38 -10.52
C ASP A 453 -13.27 -8.38 -9.23
N GLN A 454 -14.12 -7.35 -9.14
CA GLN A 454 -14.91 -7.03 -7.96
C GLN A 454 -15.90 -8.16 -7.63
N LYS A 455 -16.47 -8.82 -8.65
CA LYS A 455 -17.39 -9.95 -8.47
C LYS A 455 -16.74 -11.11 -7.74
N THR A 456 -15.50 -11.46 -8.09
CA THR A 456 -14.79 -12.54 -7.39
C THR A 456 -14.33 -12.10 -6.02
N ARG A 457 -13.81 -10.87 -5.92
CA ARG A 457 -13.40 -10.30 -4.64
C ARG A 457 -14.53 -10.32 -3.62
N GLY A 458 -15.73 -9.88 -4.00
CA GLY A 458 -16.89 -9.79 -3.12
C GLY A 458 -17.40 -11.14 -2.60
N ARG A 459 -16.98 -12.25 -3.19
CA ARG A 459 -17.31 -13.61 -2.74
C ARG A 459 -16.33 -14.20 -1.73
N LEU A 460 -15.22 -13.49 -1.45
CA LEU A 460 -14.21 -13.97 -0.52
C LEU A 460 -14.71 -13.85 0.93
N THR A 461 -14.73 -14.99 1.63
CA THR A 461 -14.93 -14.96 3.09
C THR A 461 -13.73 -14.33 3.77
N ARG A 462 -13.92 -13.82 4.99
CA ARG A 462 -12.84 -13.24 5.81
C ARG A 462 -11.62 -14.16 5.92
N ALA A 463 -11.83 -15.47 6.14
CA ALA A 463 -10.74 -16.45 6.25
C ALA A 463 -9.98 -16.66 4.92
N GLN A 464 -10.64 -16.53 3.77
CA GLN A 464 -10.02 -16.70 2.45
C GLN A 464 -9.15 -15.49 2.04
N ARG A 465 -9.37 -14.31 2.63
CA ARG A 465 -8.71 -13.06 2.21
C ARG A 465 -7.20 -13.03 2.41
N GLU A 466 -6.62 -13.87 3.28
CA GLU A 466 -5.16 -13.91 3.42
C GLU A 466 -4.48 -14.56 2.20
N ARG A 467 -5.09 -15.60 1.62
CA ARG A 467 -4.53 -16.36 0.48
C ARG A 467 -5.63 -16.88 -0.45
N PRO A 468 -6.34 -16.01 -1.17
CA PRO A 468 -7.42 -16.44 -2.03
C PRO A 468 -6.92 -17.20 -3.26
N GLN A 469 -7.58 -18.30 -3.58
CA GLN A 469 -7.27 -19.13 -4.75
C GLN A 469 -7.42 -18.30 -6.04
N GLY A 470 -6.46 -18.44 -6.97
CA GLY A 470 -6.48 -17.74 -8.25
C GLY A 470 -6.03 -16.27 -8.22
N ALA A 471 -5.99 -15.61 -7.05
CA ALA A 471 -5.58 -14.19 -6.97
C ALA A 471 -4.14 -13.96 -7.45
N LYS A 472 -3.22 -14.89 -7.18
CA LYS A 472 -1.80 -14.78 -7.62
C LYS A 472 -1.65 -14.80 -9.14
N SER A 473 -2.34 -15.70 -9.83
CA SER A 473 -2.27 -15.80 -11.30
C SER A 473 -3.00 -14.64 -11.98
N TRP A 474 -4.15 -14.24 -11.43
CA TRP A 474 -4.87 -13.04 -11.88
C TRP A 474 -4.00 -11.78 -11.74
N ASN A 475 -3.38 -11.56 -10.58
CA ASN A 475 -2.50 -10.41 -10.34
C ASN A 475 -1.25 -10.41 -11.25
N ARG A 476 -0.75 -11.59 -11.63
CA ARG A 476 0.37 -11.69 -12.59
C ARG A 476 -0.04 -11.18 -13.97
N ARG A 477 -1.22 -11.59 -14.47
CA ARG A 477 -1.76 -11.11 -15.74
C ARG A 477 -2.01 -9.60 -15.73
N ALA A 478 -2.54 -9.07 -14.64
CA ALA A 478 -2.80 -7.64 -14.52
C ALA A 478 -1.50 -6.81 -14.60
N LYS A 479 -0.43 -7.30 -13.99
CA LYS A 479 0.90 -6.68 -14.07
C LYS A 479 1.56 -6.82 -15.45
N GLN A 480 1.28 -7.89 -16.18
CA GLN A 480 1.71 -8.02 -17.57
C GLN A 480 1.02 -6.98 -18.46
N LEU A 481 -0.30 -6.80 -18.31
CA LEU A 481 -1.03 -5.73 -19.02
C LEU A 481 -0.46 -4.35 -18.69
N GLN A 482 -0.19 -4.06 -17.41
CA GLN A 482 0.43 -2.78 -17.01
C GLN A 482 1.75 -2.53 -17.75
N GLN A 483 2.61 -3.54 -17.87
CA GLN A 483 3.88 -3.40 -18.57
C GLN A 483 3.69 -3.19 -20.07
N GLN A 484 2.78 -3.94 -20.70
CA GLN A 484 2.48 -3.81 -22.13
C GLN A 484 1.91 -2.42 -22.47
N LEU A 485 1.09 -1.84 -21.59
CA LEU A 485 0.59 -0.48 -21.74
C LEU A 485 1.74 0.54 -21.70
N ILE A 486 2.68 0.40 -20.76
CA ILE A 486 3.86 1.26 -20.68
C ILE A 486 4.76 1.12 -21.91
N GLU A 487 5.02 -0.11 -22.36
CA GLU A 487 5.81 -0.38 -23.57
C GLU A 487 5.16 0.23 -24.80
N ARG A 488 3.84 0.09 -24.94
CA ARG A 488 3.04 0.72 -25.98
C ARG A 488 3.17 2.25 -25.93
N TRP A 489 2.92 2.88 -24.79
CA TRP A 489 2.99 4.34 -24.69
C TRP A 489 4.38 4.88 -24.98
N GLY A 490 5.44 4.16 -24.60
CA GLY A 490 6.80 4.51 -24.95
C GLY A 490 7.10 4.38 -26.44
N ALA A 491 6.50 3.41 -27.13
CA ALA A 491 6.66 3.22 -28.57
C ALA A 491 5.82 4.19 -29.41
N VAL A 492 4.65 4.61 -28.91
CA VAL A 492 3.69 5.44 -29.66
C VAL A 492 3.91 6.94 -29.41
N TYR A 493 4.31 7.32 -28.20
CA TYR A 493 4.37 8.72 -27.76
C TYR A 493 5.76 9.16 -27.30
N GLY A 494 6.77 8.31 -27.46
CA GLY A 494 8.14 8.52 -26.96
C GLY A 494 9.21 8.35 -28.02
N SER A 495 8.87 8.74 -29.26
CA SER A 495 9.63 8.54 -30.50
C SER A 495 9.85 9.84 -31.24
#